data_AF-A0A7K5W130-F1
#
_entry.id   AF-A0A7K5W130-F1
#
_cell.length_a   1.000
_cell.length_b   1.000
_cell.length_c   1.000
_cell.angle_alpha   90.00
_cell.angle_beta   90.00
_cell.angle_gamma   90.00
#
_symmetry.space_group_name_H-M   'P 1'
#
loop_
_entity.id
_entity.type
_entity.pdbx_description
1 polymer ?
#
loop_
_entity_poly.entity_id
_entity_poly.type
_entity_poly.pdbx_seq_one_letter_code
_entity_poly.pdbx_strand_id
1 'polypeptide(L)'
;MNILLEFFVVTFRVLWAFVLAAAKWLVRPKEKSVAGQVCLITGAGSGLGRLFALEFARRRALLVLWDINTQSNEETAGMVRHIYREMAEEAAAAGVPGDGEKDVLPHCNLQVYTYTCDVGKRENVYLTAERVRKEVGEVSVLVNNAGVVSGHHLLECPDELIERTMMVNCHAHFWTTKAFLPKMLEMNHGHIVTVASSLGLFSTAGVEDYCASKFGAVGFHESLSHELKAAEKDGIKTTLVCPYLVDTGMFRGCRIRKEIEPFLPPLKPEYCVKQAMRAILTDQPMICTPRLMYMVTFMKSILPFEAVVCMYRFLGADKCMYPFIAQRKQATNNNEAKNGI
;
A
#
# COMPACT_ATOMS: atom_id res chain seq x y z
N MET A 1 -23.52 31.75 -16.39
CA MET A 1 -22.38 31.05 -17.01
C MET A 1 -22.96 30.17 -18.11
N ASN A 2 -22.42 30.20 -19.34
CA ASN A 2 -23.02 29.51 -20.49
C ASN A 2 -22.60 28.04 -20.48
N ILE A 3 -23.54 27.13 -20.25
CA ILE A 3 -23.29 25.69 -20.14
C ILE A 3 -22.59 25.10 -21.37
N LEU A 4 -22.83 25.66 -22.56
CA LEU A 4 -22.15 25.26 -23.79
C LEU A 4 -20.67 25.62 -23.74
N LEU A 5 -20.33 26.81 -23.23
CA LEU A 5 -18.94 27.23 -23.05
C LEU A 5 -18.23 26.36 -22.02
N GLU A 6 -18.87 26.08 -20.88
CA GLU A 6 -18.34 25.17 -19.86
C GLU A 6 -18.09 23.77 -20.42
N PHE A 7 -19.03 23.24 -21.21
CA PHE A 7 -18.87 21.95 -21.88
C PHE A 7 -17.61 21.91 -22.74
N PHE A 8 -17.39 22.91 -23.60
CA PHE A 8 -16.18 22.97 -24.44
C PHE A 8 -14.90 23.10 -23.62
N VAL A 9 -14.91 23.91 -22.55
CA VAL A 9 -13.76 24.04 -21.63
C VAL A 9 -13.44 22.71 -20.96
N VAL A 10 -14.47 21.98 -20.48
CA VAL A 10 -14.30 20.65 -19.88
C VAL A 10 -13.78 19.65 -20.90
N THR A 11 -14.36 19.58 -22.10
CA THR A 11 -13.88 18.71 -23.18
C THR A 11 -12.42 18.98 -23.50
N PHE A 12 -12.03 20.24 -23.64
CA PHE A 12 -10.64 20.62 -23.89
C PHE A 12 -9.72 20.17 -22.74
N ARG A 13 -10.10 20.43 -21.48
CA ARG A 13 -9.32 19.99 -20.31
C ARG A 13 -9.16 18.48 -20.23
N VAL A 14 -10.21 17.73 -20.56
CA VAL A 14 -10.18 16.25 -20.62
C VAL A 14 -9.22 15.78 -21.71
N LEU A 15 -9.34 16.32 -22.92
CA LEU A 15 -8.43 15.98 -24.03
C LEU A 15 -6.97 16.33 -23.70
N TRP A 16 -6.75 17.50 -23.09
CA TRP A 16 -5.43 17.91 -22.62
C TRP A 16 -4.86 16.97 -21.55
N ALA A 17 -5.70 16.49 -20.63
CA ALA A 17 -5.28 15.50 -19.63
C ALA A 17 -4.82 14.18 -20.28
N PHE A 18 -5.47 13.73 -21.36
CA PHE A 18 -5.01 12.58 -22.13
C PHE A 18 -3.66 12.84 -22.81
N VAL A 19 -3.45 14.02 -23.39
CA VAL A 19 -2.16 14.40 -23.99
C VAL A 19 -1.06 14.40 -22.93
N LEU A 20 -1.31 14.99 -21.76
CA LEU A 20 -0.35 14.99 -20.64
C LEU A 20 -0.06 13.56 -20.13
N ALA A 21 -1.07 12.70 -20.05
CA ALA A 21 -0.89 11.31 -19.66
C ALA A 21 -0.05 10.53 -20.68
N ALA A 22 -0.28 10.74 -21.98
CA ALA A 22 0.53 10.16 -23.05
C ALA A 22 1.97 10.70 -23.00
N ALA A 23 2.15 12.00 -22.79
CA ALA A 23 3.48 12.61 -22.64
C ALA A 23 4.25 12.02 -21.45
N LYS A 24 3.60 11.80 -20.28
CA LYS A 24 4.19 11.14 -19.11
C LYS A 24 4.53 9.66 -19.35
N TRP A 25 3.88 9.03 -20.34
CA TRP A 25 4.21 7.68 -20.74
C TRP A 25 5.48 7.63 -21.60
N LEU A 26 5.67 8.62 -22.50
CA LEU A 26 6.91 8.76 -23.28
C LEU A 26 8.08 9.27 -22.44
N VAL A 27 7.87 10.35 -21.67
CA VAL A 27 8.88 10.98 -20.81
C VAL A 27 8.65 10.52 -19.39
N ARG A 28 9.54 9.67 -18.89
CA ARG A 28 9.47 9.15 -17.51
C ARG A 28 9.49 10.33 -16.52
N PRO A 29 8.50 10.41 -15.60
CA PRO A 29 8.51 11.45 -14.58
C PRO A 29 9.77 11.34 -13.70
N LYS A 30 10.32 12.48 -13.30
CA LYS A 30 11.43 12.54 -12.34
C LYS A 30 10.94 12.05 -10.97
N GLU A 31 11.72 11.18 -10.32
CA GLU A 31 11.46 10.76 -8.95
C GLU A 31 11.72 11.95 -8.00
N LYS A 32 10.75 12.25 -7.12
CA LYS A 32 10.94 13.20 -6.02
C LYS A 32 11.87 12.59 -4.96
N SER A 33 12.57 13.45 -4.22
CA SER A 33 13.34 13.01 -3.06
C SER A 33 12.42 12.85 -1.84
N VAL A 34 12.70 11.82 -1.04
CA VAL A 34 12.14 11.62 0.30
C VAL A 34 13.22 11.68 1.38
N ALA A 35 14.40 12.19 1.03
CA ALA A 35 15.50 12.36 1.98
C ALA A 35 15.09 13.32 3.10
N GLY A 36 15.29 12.91 4.35
CA GLY A 36 14.92 13.68 5.54
C GLY A 36 13.41 13.74 5.84
N GLN A 37 12.56 13.18 4.97
CA GLN A 37 11.11 13.12 5.22
C GLN A 37 10.78 12.07 6.27
N VAL A 38 9.85 12.38 7.17
CA VAL A 38 9.31 11.42 8.15
C VAL A 38 8.28 10.54 7.44
N CYS A 39 8.62 9.26 7.27
CA CYS A 39 7.82 8.25 6.60
C CYS A 39 7.33 7.21 7.61
N LEU A 40 6.02 7.18 7.83
CA LEU A 40 5.35 6.21 8.71
C LEU A 40 4.82 5.03 7.90
N ILE A 41 5.11 3.81 8.33
CA ILE A 41 4.67 2.57 7.68
C ILE A 41 3.93 1.70 8.69
N THR A 42 2.69 1.34 8.37
CA THR A 42 1.89 0.38 9.16
C THR A 42 2.09 -1.05 8.66
N GLY A 43 2.08 -2.03 9.57
CA GLY A 43 2.40 -3.42 9.24
C GLY A 43 3.84 -3.59 8.77
N ALA A 44 4.76 -2.83 9.38
CA ALA A 44 6.16 -2.76 8.95
C ALA A 44 6.98 -4.02 9.32
N GLY A 45 6.49 -4.86 10.23
CA GLY A 45 7.25 -5.99 10.76
C GLY A 45 7.46 -7.14 9.77
N SER A 46 6.74 -7.19 8.64
CA SER A 46 6.84 -8.29 7.68
C SER A 46 6.40 -7.90 6.25
N GLY A 47 6.55 -8.84 5.31
CA GLY A 47 5.99 -8.75 3.95
C GLY A 47 6.33 -7.45 3.21
N LEU A 48 5.32 -6.84 2.60
CA LEU A 48 5.47 -5.58 1.87
C LEU A 48 5.88 -4.42 2.77
N GLY A 49 5.38 -4.35 4.01
CA GLY A 49 5.68 -3.25 4.93
C GLY A 49 7.16 -3.20 5.30
N ARG A 50 7.76 -4.37 5.59
CA ARG A 50 9.21 -4.51 5.80
C ARG A 50 9.99 -4.02 4.59
N LEU A 51 9.61 -4.47 3.40
CA LEU A 51 10.29 -4.09 2.16
C LEU A 51 10.14 -2.59 1.82
N PHE A 52 8.98 -1.99 2.10
CA PHE A 52 8.80 -0.54 2.01
C PHE A 52 9.78 0.17 2.94
N ALA A 53 9.92 -0.27 4.20
CA ALA A 53 10.86 0.32 5.14
C ALA A 53 12.30 0.29 4.60
N LEU A 54 12.75 -0.85 4.05
CA LEU A 54 14.09 -0.95 3.46
C LEU A 54 14.29 -0.02 2.26
N GLU A 55 13.28 0.09 1.37
CA GLU A 55 13.37 0.97 0.20
C GLU A 55 13.34 2.46 0.57
N PHE A 56 12.54 2.87 1.56
CA PHE A 56 12.57 4.23 2.09
C PHE A 56 13.89 4.54 2.79
N ALA A 57 14.45 3.57 3.53
CA ALA A 57 15.76 3.72 4.18
C ALA A 57 16.86 4.00 3.14
N ARG A 58 16.91 3.23 2.04
CA ARG A 58 17.84 3.48 0.91
C ARG A 58 17.67 4.86 0.27
N ARG A 59 16.51 5.49 0.43
CA ARG A 59 16.22 6.87 -0.03
C ARG A 59 16.41 7.92 1.06
N ARG A 60 17.07 7.59 2.17
CA ARG A 60 17.42 8.50 3.26
C ARG A 60 16.21 9.13 3.96
N ALA A 61 15.07 8.44 3.99
CA ALA A 61 13.93 8.87 4.79
C ALA A 61 14.21 8.68 6.29
N LEU A 62 13.52 9.43 7.16
CA LEU A 62 13.40 9.09 8.58
C LEU A 62 12.21 8.14 8.72
N LEU A 63 12.37 7.03 9.45
CA LEU A 63 11.36 5.97 9.48
C LEU A 63 10.64 5.86 10.82
N VAL A 64 9.31 5.73 10.75
CA VAL A 64 8.44 5.38 11.87
C VAL A 64 7.72 4.07 11.52
N LEU A 65 8.03 3.01 12.24
CA LEU A 65 7.55 1.66 11.93
C LEU A 65 6.50 1.23 12.95
N TRP A 66 5.29 0.96 12.48
CA TRP A 66 4.19 0.46 13.29
C TRP A 66 3.91 -1.00 12.94
N ASP A 67 3.88 -1.85 13.95
CA ASP A 67 3.43 -3.24 13.83
C ASP A 67 2.82 -3.71 15.15
N ILE A 68 1.94 -4.72 15.09
CA ILE A 68 1.41 -5.36 16.29
C ILE A 68 2.45 -6.27 16.95
N ASN A 69 3.38 -6.83 16.17
CA ASN A 69 4.46 -7.67 16.66
C ASN A 69 5.72 -6.84 16.91
N THR A 70 6.00 -6.57 18.19
CA THR A 70 7.19 -5.81 18.62
C THR A 70 8.50 -6.39 18.10
N GLN A 71 8.66 -7.72 18.15
CA GLN A 71 9.90 -8.39 17.76
C GLN A 71 10.15 -8.25 16.26
N SER A 72 9.17 -8.58 15.43
CA SER A 72 9.30 -8.48 13.97
C SER A 72 9.46 -7.03 13.49
N ASN A 73 8.88 -6.08 14.22
CA ASN A 73 9.07 -4.65 13.98
C ASN A 73 10.52 -4.24 14.27
N GLU A 74 11.07 -4.68 15.41
CA GLU A 74 12.44 -4.37 15.80
C GLU A 74 13.48 -5.04 14.91
N GLU A 75 13.21 -6.26 14.41
CA GLU A 75 14.01 -6.89 13.35
C GLU A 75 14.10 -6.01 12.10
N THR A 76 12.96 -5.46 11.67
CA THR A 76 12.90 -4.57 10.51
C THR A 76 13.67 -3.28 10.78
N ALA A 77 13.55 -2.71 11.98
CA ALA A 77 14.35 -1.55 12.38
C ALA A 77 15.85 -1.87 12.41
N GLY A 78 16.25 -3.07 12.85
CA GLY A 78 17.64 -3.54 12.78
C GLY A 78 18.19 -3.52 11.36
N MET A 79 17.42 -4.01 10.38
CA MET A 79 17.78 -3.96 8.96
C MET A 79 17.89 -2.52 8.44
N VAL A 80 16.98 -1.64 8.86
CA VAL A 80 17.03 -0.20 8.50
C VAL A 80 18.28 0.47 9.09
N ARG A 81 18.60 0.21 10.36
CA ARG A 81 19.81 0.75 11.02
C ARG A 81 21.08 0.26 10.33
N HIS A 82 21.10 -0.97 9.84
CA HIS A 82 22.22 -1.48 9.03
C HIS A 82 22.41 -0.65 7.77
N ILE A 83 21.34 -0.42 7.00
CA ILE A 83 21.38 0.43 5.79
C ILE A 83 21.92 1.82 6.12
N TYR A 84 21.45 2.44 7.20
CA TYR A 84 21.95 3.78 7.58
C TYR A 84 23.43 3.79 7.99
N ARG A 85 23.93 2.73 8.63
CA ARG A 85 25.36 2.60 8.95
C ARG A 85 26.20 2.46 7.69
N GLU A 86 25.81 1.56 6.78
CA GLU A 86 26.50 1.38 5.49
C GLU A 86 26.57 2.71 4.72
N MET A 87 25.46 3.45 4.64
CA MET A 87 25.42 4.76 3.98
C MET A 87 26.31 5.80 4.66
N ALA A 88 26.45 5.76 5.99
CA ALA A 88 27.33 6.67 6.73
C ALA A 88 28.80 6.33 6.52
N GLU A 89 29.15 5.04 6.49
CA GLU A 89 30.50 4.55 6.21
C GLU A 89 30.92 4.88 4.77
N GLU A 90 30.04 4.66 3.79
CA GLU A 90 30.27 5.05 2.38
C GLU A 90 30.50 6.57 2.25
N ALA A 91 29.69 7.38 2.94
CA ALA A 91 29.85 8.83 2.92
C ALA A 91 31.17 9.31 3.57
N ALA A 92 31.62 8.63 4.63
CA ALA A 92 32.89 8.91 5.28
C ALA A 92 34.09 8.47 4.40
N ALA A 93 33.99 7.30 3.76
CA ALA A 93 35.01 6.76 2.86
C ALA A 93 35.15 7.56 1.56
N ALA A 94 34.05 8.12 1.05
CA ALA A 94 34.05 8.96 -0.15
C ALA A 94 34.72 10.33 0.05
N GLY A 95 35.11 10.68 1.29
CA GLY A 95 35.91 11.86 1.63
C GLY A 95 35.39 13.15 1.02
N VAL A 96 34.35 13.76 1.60
CA VAL A 96 33.72 14.99 1.06
C VAL A 96 34.78 16.09 0.82
N PRO A 97 35.10 16.45 -0.44
CA PRO A 97 35.78 17.69 -0.73
C PRO A 97 34.75 18.81 -0.58
N GLY A 98 35.08 19.82 0.22
CA GLY A 98 34.47 21.13 0.04
C GLY A 98 34.65 21.58 -1.42
N ASP A 99 33.65 22.31 -1.91
CA ASP A 99 33.68 23.08 -3.16
C ASP A 99 33.32 22.30 -4.43
N GLY A 100 32.03 22.33 -4.77
CA GLY A 100 31.54 21.93 -6.10
C GLY A 100 30.05 21.60 -6.11
N GLU A 101 29.26 22.54 -6.60
CA GLU A 101 27.82 22.51 -6.92
C GLU A 101 27.31 21.19 -7.55
N LYS A 102 27.12 20.16 -6.74
CA LYS A 102 26.33 18.95 -7.03
C LYS A 102 25.53 18.59 -5.78
N ASP A 103 24.25 18.97 -5.75
CA ASP A 103 23.20 18.53 -4.82
C ASP A 103 23.71 17.82 -3.55
N VAL A 104 24.38 18.58 -2.66
CA VAL A 104 24.80 18.08 -1.35
C VAL A 104 23.52 17.92 -0.54
N LEU A 105 22.95 16.73 -0.59
CA LEU A 105 21.81 16.35 0.24
C LEU A 105 22.16 16.67 1.70
N PRO A 106 21.29 17.37 2.45
CA PRO A 106 21.62 17.84 3.79
C PRO A 106 22.06 16.68 4.69
N HIS A 107 22.97 16.95 5.63
CA HIS A 107 23.33 16.01 6.69
C HIS A 107 22.09 15.69 7.53
N CYS A 108 21.35 14.66 7.13
CA CYS A 108 20.16 14.20 7.83
C CYS A 108 20.60 13.21 8.91
N ASN A 109 20.23 13.45 10.17
CA ASN A 109 20.38 12.44 11.22
C ASN A 109 19.34 11.33 10.99
N LEU A 110 19.71 10.33 10.17
CA LEU A 110 18.83 9.24 9.77
C LEU A 110 18.52 8.33 10.95
N GLN A 111 17.25 8.28 11.34
CA GLN A 111 16.78 7.50 12.48
C GLN A 111 15.60 6.61 12.09
N VAL A 112 15.40 5.56 12.87
CA VAL A 112 14.25 4.67 12.79
C VAL A 112 13.66 4.47 14.18
N TYR A 113 12.36 4.71 14.28
CA TYR A 113 11.57 4.60 15.50
C TYR A 113 10.57 3.45 15.34
N THR A 114 10.42 2.64 16.38
CA THR A 114 9.48 1.51 16.40
C THR A 114 8.38 1.75 17.42
N TYR A 115 7.15 1.45 17.04
CA TYR A 115 6.00 1.49 17.93
C TYR A 115 5.18 0.20 17.76
N THR A 116 4.86 -0.43 18.88
CA THR A 116 3.89 -1.52 18.93
C THR A 116 2.49 -0.93 18.84
N CYS A 117 1.81 -1.12 17.71
CA CYS A 117 0.49 -0.56 17.46
C CYS A 117 -0.43 -1.59 16.81
N ASP A 118 -1.54 -1.88 17.48
CA ASP A 118 -2.66 -2.61 16.88
C ASP A 118 -3.55 -1.62 16.14
N VAL A 119 -3.38 -1.54 14.83
CA VAL A 119 -4.15 -0.62 13.99
C VAL A 119 -5.63 -0.99 13.88
N GLY A 120 -6.03 -2.19 14.32
CA GLY A 120 -7.43 -2.58 14.44
C GLY A 120 -8.13 -1.95 15.64
N LYS A 121 -7.40 -1.27 16.53
CA LYS A 121 -7.92 -0.55 17.70
C LYS A 121 -7.73 0.95 17.55
N ARG A 122 -8.85 1.66 17.35
CA ARG A 122 -8.90 3.11 17.15
C ARG A 122 -8.11 3.90 18.22
N GLU A 123 -8.30 3.57 19.48
CA GLU A 123 -7.67 4.25 20.61
C GLU A 123 -6.14 4.05 20.58
N ASN A 124 -5.69 2.84 20.22
CA ASN A 124 -4.26 2.53 20.09
C ASN A 124 -3.60 3.35 18.97
N VAL A 125 -4.28 3.50 17.83
CA VAL A 125 -3.82 4.36 16.72
C VAL A 125 -3.63 5.79 17.17
N TYR A 126 -4.61 6.41 17.84
CA TYR A 126 -4.50 7.80 18.26
C TYR A 126 -3.46 7.99 19.36
N LEU A 127 -3.40 7.12 20.37
CA LEU A 127 -2.38 7.19 21.43
C LEU A 127 -0.97 7.05 20.86
N THR A 128 -0.77 6.14 19.90
CA THR A 128 0.54 5.96 19.25
C THR A 128 0.88 7.14 18.35
N ALA A 129 -0.09 7.71 17.64
CA ALA A 129 0.11 8.92 16.83
C ALA A 129 0.57 10.12 17.68
N GLU A 130 -0.02 10.33 18.86
CA GLU A 130 0.42 11.37 19.79
C GLU A 130 1.86 11.18 20.24
N ARG A 131 2.28 9.92 20.48
CA ARG A 131 3.68 9.61 20.81
C ARG A 131 4.62 9.93 19.66
N VAL A 132 4.27 9.53 18.43
CA VAL A 132 5.05 9.85 17.23
C VAL A 132 5.22 11.35 17.08
N ARG A 133 4.16 12.14 17.27
CA ARG A 133 4.22 13.60 17.15
C ARG A 133 5.17 14.23 18.17
N LYS A 134 5.18 13.71 19.40
CA LYS A 134 6.06 14.20 20.48
C LYS A 134 7.52 13.79 20.33
N GLU A 135 7.75 12.54 19.93
CA GLU A 135 9.09 11.93 19.93
C GLU A 135 9.84 12.11 18.60
N VAL A 136 9.11 12.22 17.48
CA VAL A 136 9.67 12.26 16.12
C VAL A 136 9.33 13.56 15.39
N GLY A 137 8.07 13.99 15.48
CA GLY A 137 7.55 15.17 14.81
C GLY A 137 6.49 14.82 13.76
N GLU A 138 6.41 15.64 12.72
CA GLU A 138 5.30 15.61 11.77
C GLU A 138 5.53 14.60 10.64
N VAL A 139 4.58 13.68 10.48
CA VAL A 139 4.63 12.66 9.42
C VAL A 139 4.34 13.31 8.07
N SER A 140 5.26 13.15 7.13
CA SER A 140 5.16 13.67 5.76
C SER A 140 4.72 12.61 4.74
N VAL A 141 5.00 11.33 5.00
CA VAL A 141 4.51 10.21 4.18
C VAL A 141 3.86 9.18 5.08
N LEU A 142 2.59 8.87 4.84
CA LEU A 142 1.84 7.85 5.55
C LEU A 142 1.58 6.66 4.63
N VAL A 143 2.14 5.50 4.95
CA VAL A 143 1.92 4.25 4.24
C VAL A 143 0.96 3.35 5.02
N ASN A 144 -0.30 3.40 4.61
CA ASN A 144 -1.37 2.53 5.08
C ASN A 144 -1.25 1.17 4.40
N ASN A 145 -0.56 0.23 5.05
CA ASN A 145 -0.17 -1.07 4.51
C ASN A 145 -0.59 -2.26 5.35
N ALA A 146 -0.79 -2.09 6.66
CA ALA A 146 -1.23 -3.18 7.54
C ALA A 146 -2.46 -3.90 6.96
N GLY A 147 -2.46 -5.23 7.03
CA GLY A 147 -3.52 -6.01 6.44
C GLY A 147 -3.60 -7.44 6.99
N VAL A 148 -4.82 -7.96 7.04
CA VAL A 148 -5.14 -9.35 7.40
C VAL A 148 -6.13 -9.96 6.41
N VAL A 149 -6.23 -11.29 6.46
CA VAL A 149 -7.24 -12.09 5.75
C VAL A 149 -7.73 -13.19 6.69
N SER A 150 -9.04 -13.40 6.76
CA SER A 150 -9.64 -14.46 7.58
C SER A 150 -9.25 -15.85 7.07
N GLY A 151 -9.51 -16.12 5.79
CA GLY A 151 -9.19 -17.37 5.10
C GLY A 151 -10.17 -18.51 5.37
N HIS A 152 -11.45 -18.18 5.54
CA HIS A 152 -12.56 -19.11 5.68
C HIS A 152 -13.58 -18.87 4.56
N HIS A 153 -14.39 -19.88 4.23
CA HIS A 153 -15.62 -19.64 3.49
C HIS A 153 -16.57 -18.80 4.35
N LEU A 154 -17.36 -17.93 3.72
CA LEU A 154 -18.26 -17.00 4.41
C LEU A 154 -19.10 -17.66 5.52
N LEU A 155 -19.74 -18.80 5.24
CA LEU A 155 -20.60 -19.49 6.21
C LEU A 155 -19.83 -20.20 7.34
N GLU A 156 -18.53 -20.43 7.16
CA GLU A 156 -17.64 -21.05 8.16
C GLU A 156 -16.74 -20.03 8.85
N CYS A 157 -16.87 -18.74 8.52
CA CYS A 157 -16.02 -17.67 9.03
C CYS A 157 -16.63 -17.09 10.31
N PRO A 158 -15.92 -17.12 11.45
CA PRO A 158 -16.37 -16.41 12.65
C PRO A 158 -16.49 -14.90 12.38
N ASP A 159 -17.56 -14.29 12.89
CA ASP A 159 -17.87 -12.88 12.68
C ASP A 159 -16.73 -11.96 13.15
N GLU A 160 -16.03 -12.31 14.23
CA GLU A 160 -14.92 -11.53 14.77
C GLU A 160 -13.75 -11.43 13.77
N LEU A 161 -13.55 -12.44 12.92
CA LEU A 161 -12.52 -12.40 11.87
C LEU A 161 -12.94 -11.48 10.72
N ILE A 162 -14.23 -11.48 10.36
CA ILE A 162 -14.79 -10.57 9.35
C ILE A 162 -14.65 -9.12 9.82
N GLU A 163 -15.05 -8.84 11.07
CA GLU A 163 -14.90 -7.53 11.69
C GLU A 163 -13.43 -7.11 11.73
N ARG A 164 -12.53 -7.99 12.16
CA ARG A 164 -11.09 -7.73 12.20
C ARG A 164 -10.55 -7.36 10.82
N THR A 165 -10.96 -8.07 9.76
CA THR A 165 -10.55 -7.74 8.38
C THR A 165 -10.97 -6.33 8.01
N MET A 166 -12.21 -5.93 8.31
CA MET A 166 -12.69 -4.57 8.04
C MET A 166 -11.96 -3.50 8.87
N MET A 167 -11.75 -3.76 10.16
CA MET A 167 -11.10 -2.82 11.06
C MET A 167 -9.66 -2.55 10.64
N VAL A 168 -8.89 -3.60 10.33
CA VAL A 168 -7.48 -3.47 9.97
C VAL A 168 -7.28 -2.97 8.53
N ASN A 169 -7.99 -3.53 7.55
CA ASN A 169 -7.71 -3.25 6.14
C ASN A 169 -8.39 -1.97 5.62
N CYS A 170 -9.41 -1.46 6.33
CA CYS A 170 -10.21 -0.32 5.90
C CYS A 170 -10.28 0.76 6.99
N HIS A 171 -10.85 0.49 8.17
CA HIS A 171 -11.08 1.53 9.19
C HIS A 171 -9.79 2.14 9.71
N ALA A 172 -8.73 1.34 9.87
CA ALA A 172 -7.40 1.81 10.24
C ALA A 172 -6.93 2.98 9.36
N HIS A 173 -7.24 2.96 8.07
CA HIS A 173 -6.82 4.02 7.14
C HIS A 173 -7.53 5.35 7.44
N PHE A 174 -8.78 5.31 7.89
CA PHE A 174 -9.47 6.51 8.35
C PHE A 174 -8.81 7.04 9.63
N TRP A 175 -8.48 6.17 10.59
CA TRP A 175 -7.91 6.60 11.87
C TRP A 175 -6.51 7.17 11.73
N THR A 176 -5.62 6.50 10.98
CA THR A 176 -4.27 7.01 10.72
C THR A 176 -4.32 8.31 9.92
N THR A 177 -5.19 8.39 8.91
CA THR A 177 -5.35 9.62 8.13
C THR A 177 -5.88 10.76 9.00
N LYS A 178 -6.89 10.53 9.84
CA LYS A 178 -7.37 11.54 10.80
C LYS A 178 -6.29 12.00 11.77
N ALA A 179 -5.34 11.13 12.13
CA ALA A 179 -4.27 11.46 13.05
C ALA A 179 -3.15 12.32 12.41
N PHE A 180 -2.85 12.12 11.13
CA PHE A 180 -1.68 12.73 10.47
C PHE A 180 -2.01 13.76 9.37
N LEU A 181 -3.18 13.67 8.73
CA LEU A 181 -3.60 14.60 7.68
C LEU A 181 -3.74 16.07 8.14
N PRO A 182 -4.21 16.39 9.37
CA PRO A 182 -4.38 17.79 9.78
C PRO A 182 -3.10 18.62 9.61
N LYS A 183 -1.94 18.09 10.00
CA LYS A 183 -0.67 18.81 9.82
C LYS A 183 -0.26 18.90 8.36
N MET A 184 -0.47 17.84 7.58
CA MET A 184 -0.21 17.87 6.14
C MET A 184 -1.03 18.98 5.45
N LEU A 185 -2.27 19.21 5.90
CA LEU A 185 -3.15 20.29 5.43
C LEU A 185 -2.64 21.68 5.78
N GLU A 186 -2.16 21.87 7.02
CA GLU A 186 -1.55 23.13 7.47
C GLU A 186 -0.30 23.46 6.66
N MET A 187 0.56 22.47 6.43
CA MET A 187 1.82 22.62 5.70
C MET A 187 1.65 22.61 4.18
N ASN A 188 0.47 22.23 3.69
CA ASN A 188 0.22 21.85 2.30
C ASN A 188 1.35 20.95 1.75
N HIS A 189 1.73 19.94 2.54
CA HIS A 189 2.82 19.04 2.21
C HIS A 189 2.54 17.67 2.82
N GLY A 190 2.46 16.64 1.99
CA GLY A 190 2.36 15.27 2.47
C GLY A 190 2.16 14.26 1.36
N HIS A 191 2.15 12.98 1.72
CA HIS A 191 1.80 11.89 0.83
C HIS A 191 1.08 10.78 1.58
N ILE A 192 -0.18 10.50 1.21
CA ILE A 192 -0.93 9.35 1.72
C ILE A 192 -0.88 8.21 0.71
N VAL A 193 -0.28 7.10 1.12
CA VAL A 193 -0.15 5.89 0.33
C VAL A 193 -1.10 4.84 0.89
N THR A 194 -1.99 4.31 0.04
CA THR A 194 -2.93 3.26 0.41
C THR A 194 -2.54 1.97 -0.28
N VAL A 195 -2.08 0.97 0.46
CA VAL A 195 -1.78 -0.37 -0.06
C VAL A 195 -3.05 -1.22 0.04
N ALA A 196 -3.80 -1.22 -1.06
CA ALA A 196 -5.00 -2.00 -1.23
C ALA A 196 -4.66 -3.39 -1.81
N SER A 197 -5.31 -3.75 -2.90
CA SER A 197 -5.09 -4.98 -3.66
C SER A 197 -5.76 -4.80 -5.03
N SER A 198 -5.38 -5.61 -6.01
CA SER A 198 -6.22 -5.79 -7.20
C SER A 198 -7.62 -6.31 -6.84
N LEU A 199 -7.75 -7.03 -5.71
CA LEU A 199 -9.04 -7.45 -5.14
C LEU A 199 -9.87 -6.31 -4.51
N GLY A 200 -9.37 -5.07 -4.55
CA GLY A 200 -10.17 -3.86 -4.29
C GLY A 200 -10.78 -3.24 -5.55
N LEU A 201 -10.51 -3.82 -6.72
CA LEU A 201 -10.97 -3.33 -8.04
C LEU A 201 -11.87 -4.37 -8.72
N PHE A 202 -11.51 -5.65 -8.57
CA PHE A 202 -12.34 -6.80 -8.90
C PHE A 202 -12.41 -7.74 -7.69
N SER A 203 -13.27 -8.76 -7.74
CA SER A 203 -13.54 -9.64 -6.58
C SER A 203 -13.42 -11.09 -7.01
N THR A 204 -13.12 -12.00 -6.09
CA THR A 204 -13.19 -13.45 -6.34
C THR A 204 -13.82 -14.18 -5.16
N ALA A 205 -14.20 -15.44 -5.35
CA ALA A 205 -14.86 -16.26 -4.33
C ALA A 205 -13.89 -16.73 -3.24
N GLY A 206 -14.39 -16.89 -2.01
CA GLY A 206 -13.64 -17.42 -0.86
C GLY A 206 -12.74 -16.40 -0.16
N VAL A 207 -12.97 -15.10 -0.42
CA VAL A 207 -12.28 -13.94 0.18
C VAL A 207 -13.23 -12.74 0.26
N GLU A 208 -14.49 -12.97 0.60
CA GLU A 208 -15.56 -11.96 0.57
C GLU A 208 -15.26 -10.77 1.51
N ASP A 209 -14.83 -11.04 2.75
CA ASP A 209 -14.44 -10.04 3.75
C ASP A 209 -13.22 -9.22 3.29
N TYR A 210 -12.21 -9.90 2.75
CA TYR A 210 -11.00 -9.26 2.24
C TYR A 210 -11.32 -8.37 1.04
N CYS A 211 -12.10 -8.86 0.08
CA CYS A 211 -12.56 -8.06 -1.05
C CYS A 211 -13.31 -6.83 -0.55
N ALA A 212 -14.35 -7.00 0.26
CA ALA A 212 -15.13 -5.88 0.81
C ALA A 212 -14.23 -4.84 1.49
N SER A 213 -13.26 -5.28 2.30
CA SER A 213 -12.32 -4.38 2.97
C SER A 213 -11.40 -3.61 2.01
N LYS A 214 -10.94 -4.25 0.92
CA LYS A 214 -10.06 -3.62 -0.08
C LYS A 214 -10.82 -2.72 -1.04
N PHE A 215 -12.07 -3.03 -1.37
CA PHE A 215 -12.98 -2.08 -2.05
C PHE A 215 -13.23 -0.86 -1.15
N GLY A 216 -13.44 -1.05 0.15
CA GLY A 216 -13.54 0.04 1.13
C GLY A 216 -12.29 0.92 1.16
N ALA A 217 -11.10 0.31 1.15
CA ALA A 217 -9.84 1.04 1.11
C ALA A 217 -9.64 1.84 -0.20
N VAL A 218 -10.06 1.28 -1.35
CA VAL A 218 -10.05 1.99 -2.64
C VAL A 218 -11.02 3.17 -2.62
N GLY A 219 -12.26 2.96 -2.19
CA GLY A 219 -13.26 4.02 -2.10
C GLY A 219 -12.85 5.14 -1.15
N PHE A 220 -12.27 4.79 0.00
CA PHE A 220 -11.65 5.75 0.91
C PHE A 220 -10.58 6.59 0.21
N HIS A 221 -9.66 5.94 -0.52
CA HIS A 221 -8.55 6.60 -1.19
C HIS A 221 -9.03 7.56 -2.29
N GLU A 222 -9.96 7.13 -3.13
CA GLU A 222 -10.53 7.93 -4.21
C GLU A 222 -11.28 9.14 -3.63
N SER A 223 -12.15 8.92 -2.63
CA SER A 223 -12.90 9.99 -1.97
C SER A 223 -11.96 11.04 -1.35
N LEU A 224 -10.95 10.60 -0.60
CA LEU A 224 -9.96 11.51 0.01
C LEU A 224 -9.19 12.30 -1.06
N SER A 225 -8.80 11.65 -2.16
CA SER A 225 -8.10 12.31 -3.27
C SER A 225 -8.96 13.40 -3.92
N HIS A 226 -10.27 13.18 -4.04
CA HIS A 226 -11.21 14.18 -4.53
C HIS A 226 -11.38 15.34 -3.54
N GLU A 227 -11.49 15.04 -2.24
CA GLU A 227 -11.59 16.05 -1.18
C GLU A 227 -10.39 16.99 -1.16
N LEU A 228 -9.17 16.43 -1.23
CA LEU A 228 -7.93 17.24 -1.25
C LEU A 228 -7.84 18.14 -2.49
N LYS A 229 -8.27 17.66 -3.66
CA LYS A 229 -8.34 18.46 -4.89
C LYS A 229 -9.40 19.55 -4.81
N ALA A 230 -10.56 19.25 -4.25
CA ALA A 230 -11.63 20.23 -4.06
C ALA A 230 -11.22 21.33 -3.06
N ALA A 231 -10.37 21.00 -2.10
CA ALA A 231 -9.77 21.95 -1.15
C ALA A 231 -8.51 22.65 -1.67
N GLU A 232 -8.14 22.46 -2.94
CA GLU A 232 -6.96 23.05 -3.59
C GLU A 232 -5.63 22.74 -2.85
N LYS A 233 -5.54 21.57 -2.21
CA LYS A 233 -4.36 21.11 -1.47
C LYS A 233 -3.40 20.34 -2.36
N ASP A 234 -2.85 21.02 -3.36
CA ASP A 234 -1.98 20.42 -4.38
C ASP A 234 -0.66 19.86 -3.84
N GLY A 235 -0.22 20.28 -2.65
CA GLY A 235 1.01 19.78 -2.05
C GLY A 235 0.86 18.46 -1.28
N ILE A 236 -0.37 17.97 -1.11
CA ILE A 236 -0.65 16.66 -0.53
C ILE A 236 -0.94 15.68 -1.66
N LYS A 237 -0.10 14.65 -1.77
CA LYS A 237 -0.19 13.63 -2.80
C LYS A 237 -0.92 12.40 -2.28
N THR A 238 -1.48 11.62 -3.19
CA THR A 238 -2.08 10.33 -2.89
C THR A 238 -1.62 9.29 -3.91
N THR A 239 -1.24 8.09 -3.43
CA THR A 239 -0.91 6.94 -4.30
C THR A 239 -1.65 5.69 -3.81
N LEU A 240 -2.49 5.13 -4.67
CA LEU A 240 -3.15 3.85 -4.47
C LEU A 240 -2.30 2.72 -5.05
N VAL A 241 -1.91 1.76 -4.22
CA VAL A 241 -1.14 0.58 -4.63
C VAL A 241 -2.06 -0.64 -4.66
N CYS A 242 -2.28 -1.19 -5.84
CA CYS A 242 -3.17 -2.34 -6.09
C CYS A 242 -2.37 -3.53 -6.64
N PRO A 243 -1.63 -4.25 -5.78
CA PRO A 243 -0.89 -5.42 -6.22
C PRO A 243 -1.82 -6.62 -6.48
N TYR A 244 -1.51 -7.36 -7.53
CA TYR A 244 -1.92 -8.74 -7.73
C TYR A 244 -1.15 -9.67 -6.79
N LEU A 245 -1.71 -10.85 -6.53
CA LEU A 245 -1.16 -11.94 -5.71
C LEU A 245 0.35 -11.84 -5.47
N VAL A 246 0.75 -11.45 -4.25
CA VAL A 246 2.15 -11.28 -3.86
C VAL A 246 2.57 -12.43 -2.94
N ASP A 247 3.72 -13.04 -3.22
CA ASP A 247 4.26 -14.15 -2.43
C ASP A 247 4.90 -13.69 -1.12
N THR A 248 4.07 -13.20 -0.20
CA THR A 248 4.46 -12.72 1.14
C THR A 248 4.09 -13.70 2.26
N GLY A 249 3.58 -14.89 1.90
CA GLY A 249 3.01 -15.86 2.84
C GLY A 249 1.53 -15.65 3.19
N MET A 250 0.98 -14.43 3.05
CA MET A 250 -0.42 -14.12 3.37
C MET A 250 -1.43 -14.99 2.60
N PHE A 251 -1.15 -15.28 1.33
CA PHE A 251 -1.99 -16.10 0.44
C PHE A 251 -1.34 -17.44 0.09
N ARG A 252 -0.42 -17.95 0.93
CA ARG A 252 0.26 -19.23 0.68
C ARG A 252 -0.77 -20.34 0.56
N GLY A 253 -0.85 -20.96 -0.63
CA GLY A 253 -1.83 -22.00 -0.96
C GLY A 253 -2.87 -21.56 -1.99
N CYS A 254 -2.98 -20.27 -2.31
CA CYS A 254 -3.79 -19.80 -3.44
C CYS A 254 -3.18 -20.33 -4.75
N ARG A 255 -4.01 -20.94 -5.61
CA ARG A 255 -3.56 -21.49 -6.90
C ARG A 255 -4.45 -21.04 -8.03
N ILE A 256 -3.87 -20.37 -9.03
CA ILE A 256 -4.54 -20.15 -10.31
C ILE A 256 -4.35 -21.38 -11.21
N ARG A 257 -5.04 -21.39 -12.34
CA ARG A 257 -4.92 -22.44 -13.34
C ARG A 257 -3.45 -22.60 -13.80
N LYS A 258 -2.95 -23.84 -13.80
CA LYS A 258 -1.53 -24.16 -14.08
C LYS A 258 -1.06 -23.67 -15.44
N GLU A 259 -1.92 -23.70 -16.46
CA GLU A 259 -1.56 -23.24 -17.81
C GLU A 259 -1.39 -21.72 -17.90
N ILE A 260 -1.93 -20.96 -16.94
CA ILE A 260 -1.91 -19.50 -16.91
C ILE A 260 -0.81 -18.97 -15.99
N GLU A 261 -0.40 -19.76 -15.00
CA GLU A 261 0.67 -19.43 -14.05
C GLU A 261 1.98 -18.94 -14.71
N PRO A 262 2.45 -19.50 -15.86
CA PRO A 262 3.62 -18.95 -16.56
C PRO A 262 3.43 -17.53 -17.10
N PHE A 263 2.19 -17.14 -17.41
CA PHE A 263 1.86 -15.82 -17.97
C PHE A 263 1.48 -14.80 -16.90
N LEU A 264 0.92 -15.26 -15.78
CA LEU A 264 0.52 -14.41 -14.65
C LEU A 264 0.98 -15.00 -13.30
N PRO A 265 2.30 -15.15 -13.09
CA PRO A 265 2.84 -15.74 -11.87
C PRO A 265 2.60 -14.84 -10.65
N PRO A 266 2.59 -15.41 -9.43
CA PRO A 266 2.66 -14.62 -8.21
C PRO A 266 3.82 -13.63 -8.25
N LEU A 267 3.58 -12.40 -7.78
CA LEU A 267 4.60 -11.36 -7.78
C LEU A 267 5.62 -11.60 -6.68
N LYS A 268 6.90 -11.44 -7.04
CA LYS A 268 7.97 -11.29 -6.06
C LYS A 268 7.72 -10.03 -5.21
N PRO A 269 7.76 -10.12 -3.88
CA PRO A 269 7.54 -8.97 -2.99
C PRO A 269 8.43 -7.77 -3.31
N GLU A 270 9.71 -7.99 -3.61
CA GLU A 270 10.68 -6.92 -3.90
C GLU A 270 10.32 -6.18 -5.19
N TYR A 271 9.88 -6.93 -6.21
CA TYR A 271 9.43 -6.32 -7.46
C TYR A 271 8.17 -5.48 -7.25
N CYS A 272 7.22 -5.99 -6.46
CA CYS A 272 5.99 -5.27 -6.12
C CYS A 272 6.30 -3.96 -5.40
N VAL A 273 7.12 -3.98 -4.35
CA VAL A 273 7.52 -2.77 -3.61
C VAL A 273 8.30 -1.82 -4.51
N LYS A 274 9.21 -2.31 -5.38
CA LYS A 274 9.94 -1.44 -6.29
C LYS A 274 9.02 -0.68 -7.25
N GLN A 275 7.98 -1.32 -7.80
CA GLN A 275 6.97 -0.64 -8.63
C GLN A 275 6.13 0.34 -7.81
N ALA A 276 5.73 -0.05 -6.59
CA ALA A 276 4.97 0.83 -5.70
C ALA A 276 5.79 2.07 -5.28
N MET A 277 7.05 1.90 -4.90
CA MET A 277 7.97 3.00 -4.58
C MET A 277 8.15 3.93 -5.77
N ARG A 278 8.30 3.40 -6.97
CA ARG A 278 8.35 4.24 -8.17
C ARG A 278 7.08 5.07 -8.34
N ALA A 279 5.90 4.49 -8.11
CA ALA A 279 4.63 5.22 -8.16
C ALA A 279 4.56 6.33 -7.09
N ILE A 280 4.98 6.03 -5.85
CA ILE A 280 5.04 6.98 -4.74
C ILE A 280 6.00 8.14 -5.06
N LEU A 281 7.17 7.85 -5.63
CA LEU A 281 8.18 8.86 -5.94
C LEU A 281 7.84 9.69 -7.19
N THR A 282 6.91 9.21 -8.02
CA THR A 282 6.46 9.93 -9.23
C THR A 282 5.06 10.53 -9.09
N ASP A 283 4.52 10.54 -7.86
CA ASP A 283 3.17 11.01 -7.54
C ASP A 283 2.10 10.38 -8.43
N GLN A 284 2.28 9.11 -8.79
CA GLN A 284 1.33 8.37 -9.60
C GLN A 284 0.08 8.09 -8.74
N PRO A 285 -1.13 8.54 -9.16
CA PRO A 285 -2.33 8.40 -8.33
C PRO A 285 -2.71 6.96 -8.01
N MET A 286 -2.43 6.04 -8.94
CA MET A 286 -2.77 4.63 -8.79
C MET A 286 -1.81 3.75 -9.58
N ILE A 287 -1.33 2.67 -8.97
CA ILE A 287 -0.50 1.62 -9.60
C ILE A 287 -1.14 0.23 -9.43
N CYS A 288 -1.42 -0.44 -10.55
CA CYS A 288 -1.67 -1.88 -10.56
C CYS A 288 -0.41 -2.63 -10.98
N THR A 289 -0.05 -3.66 -10.20
CA THR A 289 1.09 -4.53 -10.50
C THR A 289 0.58 -5.97 -10.62
N PRO A 290 0.78 -6.68 -11.74
CA PRO A 290 1.30 -6.18 -13.02
C PRO A 290 0.28 -5.26 -13.72
N ARG A 291 0.75 -4.45 -14.69
CA ARG A 291 -0.11 -3.49 -15.41
C ARG A 291 -1.26 -4.15 -16.18
N LEU A 292 -1.19 -5.45 -16.46
CA LEU A 292 -2.30 -6.21 -17.05
C LEU A 292 -3.59 -6.10 -16.22
N MET A 293 -3.49 -5.89 -14.90
CA MET A 293 -4.66 -5.78 -14.02
C MET A 293 -5.52 -4.52 -14.28
N TYR A 294 -4.97 -3.48 -14.92
CA TYR A 294 -5.78 -2.36 -15.40
C TYR A 294 -6.79 -2.81 -16.44
N MET A 295 -6.36 -3.67 -17.38
CA MET A 295 -7.22 -4.22 -18.42
C MET A 295 -8.30 -5.12 -17.80
N VAL A 296 -7.95 -5.97 -16.83
CA VAL A 296 -8.92 -6.82 -16.12
C VAL A 296 -10.00 -5.99 -15.43
N THR A 297 -9.59 -4.91 -14.76
CA THR A 297 -10.52 -3.98 -14.09
C THR A 297 -11.45 -3.31 -15.11
N PHE A 298 -10.89 -2.81 -16.22
CA PHE A 298 -11.67 -2.22 -17.31
C PHE A 298 -12.66 -3.21 -17.94
N MET A 299 -12.23 -4.44 -18.20
CA MET A 299 -13.08 -5.50 -18.77
C MET A 299 -14.25 -5.84 -17.84
N LYS A 300 -14.04 -5.91 -16.52
CA LYS A 300 -15.11 -6.11 -15.53
C LYS A 300 -16.20 -5.04 -15.66
N SER A 301 -15.83 -3.79 -15.92
CA SER A 301 -16.79 -2.67 -16.02
C SER A 301 -17.66 -2.70 -17.27
N ILE A 302 -17.26 -3.43 -18.32
CA ILE A 302 -17.96 -3.45 -19.62
C ILE A 302 -18.69 -4.77 -19.85
N LEU A 303 -18.11 -5.89 -19.39
CA LEU A 303 -18.65 -7.20 -19.67
C LEU A 303 -19.88 -7.52 -18.80
N PRO A 304 -20.91 -8.18 -19.36
CA PRO A 304 -22.01 -8.68 -18.56
C PRO A 304 -21.51 -9.76 -17.59
N PHE A 305 -22.21 -9.92 -16.47
CA PHE A 305 -21.80 -10.81 -15.37
C PHE A 305 -21.48 -12.24 -15.84
N GLU A 306 -22.31 -12.83 -16.69
CA GLU A 306 -22.08 -14.18 -17.23
C GLU A 306 -20.77 -14.30 -18.01
N ALA A 307 -20.38 -13.26 -18.78
CA ALA A 307 -19.10 -13.25 -19.48
C ALA A 307 -17.93 -13.17 -18.50
N VAL A 308 -18.07 -12.42 -17.40
CA VAL A 308 -17.07 -12.38 -16.32
C VAL A 308 -16.95 -13.76 -15.66
N VAL A 309 -18.06 -14.44 -15.37
CA VAL A 309 -18.06 -15.81 -14.82
C VAL A 309 -17.35 -16.80 -15.75
N CYS A 310 -17.65 -16.76 -17.06
CA CYS A 310 -16.94 -17.58 -18.05
C CYS A 310 -15.43 -17.33 -18.04
N MET A 311 -15.01 -16.07 -17.99
CA MET A 311 -13.60 -15.70 -17.91
C MET A 311 -12.96 -16.22 -16.62
N TYR A 312 -13.64 -16.09 -15.48
CA TYR A 312 -13.12 -16.54 -14.18
C TYR A 312 -12.91 -18.06 -14.16
N ARG A 313 -13.88 -18.81 -14.67
CA ARG A 313 -13.76 -20.27 -14.83
C ARG A 313 -12.62 -20.65 -15.78
N PHE A 314 -12.47 -19.95 -16.90
CA PHE A 314 -11.38 -20.19 -17.83
C PHE A 314 -9.99 -19.93 -17.20
N LEU A 315 -9.89 -18.85 -16.41
CA LEU A 315 -8.67 -18.46 -15.71
C LEU A 315 -8.39 -19.31 -14.46
N GLY A 316 -9.36 -20.08 -13.99
CA GLY A 316 -9.33 -20.76 -12.69
C GLY A 316 -9.37 -19.80 -11.50
N ALA A 317 -9.80 -18.56 -11.72
CA ALA A 317 -9.91 -17.54 -10.69
C ALA A 317 -11.10 -17.80 -9.75
N ASP A 318 -12.14 -18.49 -10.22
CA ASP A 318 -13.35 -18.83 -9.44
C ASP A 318 -13.07 -19.75 -8.23
N LYS A 319 -12.02 -20.57 -8.30
CA LYS A 319 -11.65 -21.53 -7.26
C LYS A 319 -10.23 -21.33 -6.71
N CYS A 320 -9.59 -20.20 -7.01
CA CYS A 320 -8.17 -20.03 -6.68
C CYS A 320 -7.89 -20.04 -5.17
N MET A 321 -8.88 -19.67 -4.35
CA MET A 321 -8.80 -19.63 -2.89
C MET A 321 -9.09 -20.97 -2.20
N TYR A 322 -9.63 -21.97 -2.90
CA TYR A 322 -10.06 -23.23 -2.27
C TYR A 322 -8.89 -23.99 -1.62
N PRO A 323 -7.71 -24.12 -2.27
CA PRO A 323 -6.60 -24.82 -1.63
C PRO A 323 -6.01 -24.03 -0.45
N PHE A 324 -6.10 -22.70 -0.46
CA PHE A 324 -5.72 -21.85 0.67
C PHE A 324 -6.61 -22.11 1.89
N ILE A 325 -7.94 -22.12 1.70
CA ILE A 325 -8.92 -22.39 2.77
C ILE A 325 -8.74 -23.82 3.30
N ALA A 326 -8.53 -24.81 2.42
CA ALA A 326 -8.30 -26.19 2.82
C ALA A 326 -7.03 -26.35 3.69
N GLN A 327 -5.93 -25.68 3.32
CA GLN A 327 -4.68 -25.71 4.08
C GLN A 327 -4.84 -25.07 5.47
N ARG A 328 -5.58 -23.96 5.56
CA ARG A 328 -5.93 -23.31 6.84
C ARG A 328 -6.74 -24.23 7.74
N LYS A 329 -7.79 -24.88 7.21
CA LYS A 329 -8.63 -25.82 7.95
C LYS A 329 -7.82 -26.99 8.52
N GLN A 330 -6.89 -27.56 7.74
CA GLN A 330 -5.98 -28.60 8.23
C GLN A 330 -5.05 -28.11 9.35
N ALA A 331 -4.53 -26.88 9.25
CA ALA A 331 -3.68 -26.30 10.29
C ALA A 331 -4.44 -26.07 11.61
N THR A 332 -5.69 -25.60 11.54
CA THR A 332 -6.56 -25.42 12.71
C THR A 332 -6.85 -26.75 13.38
N ASN A 333 -7.31 -27.76 12.62
CA ASN A 333 -7.60 -29.09 13.15
C ASN A 333 -6.37 -29.74 13.81
N ASN A 334 -5.17 -29.57 13.21
CA ASN A 334 -3.93 -30.09 13.79
C ASN A 334 -3.54 -29.39 15.09
N ASN A 335 -3.85 -28.10 15.26
CA ASN A 335 -3.59 -27.38 16.50
C ASN A 335 -4.60 -27.77 17.60
N GLU A 336 -5.87 -27.96 17.26
CA GLU A 336 -6.88 -28.49 18.18
C GLU A 336 -6.51 -29.90 18.67
N ALA A 337 -6.10 -30.78 17.76
CA ALA A 337 -5.64 -32.13 18.09
C ALA A 337 -4.38 -32.15 18.97
N LYS A 338 -3.49 -31.15 18.83
CA LYS A 338 -2.29 -31.01 19.68
C LYS A 338 -2.58 -30.40 21.05
N ASN A 339 -3.63 -29.58 21.15
CA ASN A 339 -4.02 -28.90 22.38
C ASN A 339 -5.04 -29.68 23.22
N GLY A 340 -5.46 -30.87 22.77
CA GLY A 340 -6.25 -31.81 23.58
C GLY A 340 -7.61 -31.25 24.00
N ILE A 341 -8.35 -30.69 23.05
CA ILE A 341 -9.81 -30.49 23.18
C ILE A 341 -10.51 -31.66 22.50
#